data_AF-A0A7S2A5F6-F1
#
_entry.id   AF-A0A7S2A5F6-F1
#
_cell.length_a   1.000
_cell.length_b   1.000
_cell.length_c   1.000
_cell.angle_alpha   90.00
_cell.angle_beta   90.00
_cell.angle_gamma   90.00
#
_symmetry.space_group_name_H-M   'P 1'
#
loop_
_entity.id
_entity.type
_entity.pdbx_description
1 polymer ?
#
loop_
_entity_poly.entity_id
_entity_poly.type
_entity_poly.pdbx_seq_one_letter_code
_entity_poly.pdbx_strand_id
1 'polypeptide(L)'
;AAERAEELLERLVGLYREARDPKRKRELSPNTLIFNAVIDAWGKSRDPRAGYKSEALLVRMRSLSDEDPDLRGQLEPDEFSYNSCINSHANSRQRDSASLAEGVLKRMQEGGTVPPNSISYNSVLNAWSKSSLPVAADRAEAVLLHMIRLHKSGQNPHVRPSVFSFSPVMNARARSRTDPTKARRTRDVLRMLAEVYEASGRTDDDLRPNSFCYNAALNAAAFSADFDEEARRDALKSAVETFEDMRRDGYCAPDSVSYGTMLKIVANLMPMGEVRTRMATQMFERCREEGQVGEMVLNELARAVPKRSFDNLVARRVRGRRGLRIETRDLPREWTRNVRERGTYLGRRKKVKDGNPTRD
;
A
#
# COMPACT_ATOMS: atom_id res chain seq x y z
N ALA A 1 -20.47 4.49 17.59
CA ALA A 1 -21.10 4.78 16.28
C ALA A 1 -21.53 3.50 15.59
N ALA A 2 -20.64 2.54 15.35
CA ALA A 2 -20.98 1.23 14.78
C ALA A 2 -22.01 0.45 15.64
N GLU A 3 -21.78 0.33 16.96
CA GLU A 3 -22.75 -0.30 17.88
C GLU A 3 -24.14 0.34 17.81
N ARG A 4 -24.21 1.68 17.87
CA ARG A 4 -25.48 2.40 17.75
C ARG A 4 -26.16 2.18 16.39
N ALA A 5 -25.40 2.02 15.31
CA ALA A 5 -25.96 1.71 13.99
C ALA A 5 -26.55 0.28 13.96
N GLU A 6 -25.86 -0.69 14.60
CA GLU A 6 -26.36 -2.06 14.77
C GLU A 6 -27.63 -2.10 15.64
N GLU A 7 -27.67 -1.36 16.76
CA GLU A 7 -28.87 -1.25 17.61
C GLU A 7 -30.09 -0.71 16.84
N LEU A 8 -29.88 0.29 15.97
CA LEU A 8 -30.96 0.83 15.13
C LEU A 8 -31.43 -0.18 14.09
N LEU A 9 -30.52 -0.96 13.51
CA LEU A 9 -30.86 -2.04 12.59
C LEU A 9 -31.66 -3.14 13.30
N GLU A 10 -31.25 -3.60 14.48
CA GLU A 10 -32.00 -4.60 15.23
C GLU A 10 -33.39 -4.09 15.64
N ARG A 11 -33.50 -2.80 15.98
CA ARG A 11 -34.81 -2.17 16.22
C ARG A 11 -35.67 -2.14 14.96
N LEU A 12 -35.11 -1.82 13.79
CA LEU A 12 -35.84 -1.86 12.52
C LEU A 12 -36.37 -3.28 12.24
N VAL A 13 -35.52 -4.30 12.39
CA VAL A 13 -35.89 -5.71 12.19
C VAL A 13 -36.99 -6.15 13.17
N GLY A 14 -36.92 -5.71 14.43
CA GLY A 14 -37.99 -5.94 15.42
C GLY A 14 -39.32 -5.33 14.99
N LEU A 15 -39.32 -4.04 14.62
CA LEU A 15 -40.53 -3.34 14.16
C LEU A 15 -41.11 -3.95 12.87
N TYR A 16 -40.26 -4.42 11.96
CA TYR A 16 -40.67 -5.13 10.75
C TYR A 16 -41.43 -6.42 11.09
N ARG A 17 -40.90 -7.22 12.02
CA ARG A 17 -41.53 -8.48 12.46
C ARG A 17 -42.86 -8.29 13.17
N GLU A 18 -43.01 -7.19 13.90
CA GLU A 18 -44.25 -6.84 14.62
C GLU A 18 -45.32 -6.21 13.71
N ALA A 19 -44.94 -5.70 12.54
CA ALA A 19 -45.84 -5.01 11.63
C ALA A 19 -46.86 -5.97 10.98
N ARG A 20 -48.13 -5.84 11.41
CA ARG A 20 -49.26 -6.59 10.83
C ARG A 20 -49.87 -5.94 9.60
N ASP A 21 -49.79 -4.61 9.50
CA ASP A 21 -50.31 -3.85 8.36
C ASP A 21 -49.36 -3.99 7.15
N PRO A 22 -49.84 -4.43 5.97
CA PRO A 22 -48.99 -4.65 4.81
C PRO A 22 -48.24 -3.42 4.33
N LYS A 23 -48.83 -2.22 4.44
CA LYS A 23 -48.18 -0.98 4.03
C LYS A 23 -47.02 -0.65 4.98
N ARG A 24 -47.27 -0.69 6.29
CA ARG A 24 -46.24 -0.49 7.31
C ARG A 24 -45.14 -1.54 7.26
N LYS A 25 -45.47 -2.81 6.96
CA LYS A 25 -44.48 -3.89 6.79
C LYS A 25 -43.52 -3.58 5.62
N ARG A 26 -44.03 -3.07 4.50
CA ARG A 26 -43.19 -2.63 3.36
C ARG A 26 -42.32 -1.42 3.69
N GLU A 27 -42.85 -0.43 4.40
CA GLU A 27 -42.09 0.78 4.81
C GLU A 27 -40.93 0.45 5.77
N LEU A 28 -41.10 -0.58 6.61
CA LEU A 28 -40.10 -1.05 7.56
C LEU A 28 -39.21 -2.17 7.01
N SER A 29 -39.37 -2.52 5.73
CA SER A 29 -38.65 -3.65 5.13
C SER A 29 -37.14 -3.42 5.20
N PRO A 30 -36.37 -4.28 5.89
CA PRO A 30 -34.93 -4.20 5.88
C PRO A 30 -34.42 -4.50 4.47
N ASN A 31 -33.36 -3.80 4.06
CA ASN A 31 -32.77 -3.97 2.73
C ASN A 31 -31.23 -4.02 2.81
N THR A 32 -30.61 -4.45 1.72
CA THR A 32 -29.15 -4.58 1.59
C THR A 32 -28.40 -3.28 1.90
N LEU A 33 -28.95 -2.12 1.53
CA LEU A 33 -28.30 -0.83 1.79
C LEU A 33 -28.17 -0.53 3.29
N ILE A 34 -29.20 -0.83 4.09
CA ILE A 34 -29.18 -0.60 5.53
C ILE A 34 -28.16 -1.51 6.21
N PHE A 35 -28.16 -2.81 5.86
CA PHE A 35 -27.15 -3.76 6.36
C PHE A 35 -25.73 -3.31 5.97
N ASN A 36 -25.52 -2.93 4.70
CA ASN A 36 -24.25 -2.44 4.19
C ASN A 36 -23.74 -1.21 4.95
N ALA A 37 -24.63 -0.27 5.31
CA ALA A 37 -24.26 0.89 6.11
C ALA A 37 -23.75 0.51 7.51
N VAL A 38 -24.37 -0.48 8.17
CA VAL A 38 -23.93 -0.96 9.49
C VAL A 38 -22.61 -1.73 9.40
N ILE A 39 -22.46 -2.60 8.40
CA ILE A 39 -21.22 -3.36 8.15
C ILE A 39 -20.06 -2.40 7.83
N ASP A 40 -20.27 -1.38 6.99
CA ASP A 40 -19.27 -0.35 6.70
C ASP A 40 -18.94 0.49 7.94
N ALA A 41 -19.93 0.81 8.78
CA ALA A 41 -19.71 1.50 10.06
C ALA A 41 -18.80 0.68 10.99
N TRP A 42 -19.02 -0.63 11.09
CA TRP A 42 -18.10 -1.54 11.78
C TRP A 42 -16.72 -1.55 11.11
N GLY A 43 -16.64 -1.60 9.78
CA GLY A 43 -15.39 -1.59 9.03
C GLY A 43 -14.50 -0.37 9.27
N LYS A 44 -15.12 0.78 9.55
CA LYS A 44 -14.44 2.05 9.86
C LYS A 44 -14.14 2.24 11.35
N SER A 45 -14.74 1.45 12.23
CA SER A 45 -14.64 1.61 13.69
C SER A 45 -13.25 1.31 14.26
N ARG A 46 -12.47 0.44 13.59
CA ARG A 46 -11.22 -0.16 14.12
C ARG A 46 -11.40 -0.93 15.43
N ASP A 47 -12.64 -1.29 15.77
CA ASP A 47 -12.95 -2.14 16.93
C ASP A 47 -12.43 -3.57 16.67
N PRO A 48 -11.80 -4.24 17.65
CA PRO A 48 -11.39 -5.62 17.51
C PRO A 48 -12.51 -6.57 17.10
N ARG A 49 -13.75 -6.33 17.54
CA ARG A 49 -14.92 -7.15 17.24
C ARG A 49 -15.50 -6.88 15.86
N ALA A 50 -15.05 -5.83 15.15
CA ALA A 50 -15.66 -5.37 13.90
C ALA A 50 -15.79 -6.49 12.86
N GLY A 51 -14.75 -7.30 12.68
CA GLY A 51 -14.79 -8.43 11.74
C GLY A 51 -15.88 -9.45 12.07
N TYR A 52 -15.93 -9.89 13.34
CA TYR A 52 -16.94 -10.86 13.80
C TYR A 52 -18.37 -10.30 13.76
N LYS A 53 -18.53 -9.01 14.10
CA LYS A 53 -19.81 -8.30 13.99
C LYS A 53 -20.28 -8.20 12.55
N SER A 54 -19.38 -7.83 11.63
CA SER A 54 -19.68 -7.81 10.20
C SER A 54 -20.05 -9.20 9.66
N GLU A 55 -19.38 -10.27 10.07
CA GLU A 55 -19.77 -11.64 9.70
C GLU A 55 -21.14 -12.03 10.25
N ALA A 56 -21.41 -11.72 11.53
CA ALA A 56 -22.71 -11.99 12.14
C ALA A 56 -23.85 -11.28 11.40
N LEU A 57 -23.62 -10.04 10.95
CA LEU A 57 -24.58 -9.29 10.15
C LEU A 57 -24.83 -9.92 8.77
N LEU A 58 -23.81 -10.48 8.11
CA LEU A 58 -23.99 -11.22 6.85
C LEU A 58 -24.84 -12.47 7.06
N VAL A 59 -24.61 -13.22 8.13
CA VAL A 59 -25.41 -14.41 8.48
C VAL A 59 -26.84 -13.98 8.81
N ARG A 60 -27.00 -12.89 9.57
CA ARG A 60 -28.31 -12.35 9.94
C ARG A 60 -29.13 -11.95 8.73
N MET A 61 -28.48 -11.31 7.75
CA MET A 61 -29.09 -10.90 6.50
C MET A 61 -29.68 -12.10 5.73
N ARG A 62 -28.90 -13.17 5.59
CA ARG A 62 -29.36 -14.42 4.94
C ARG A 62 -30.49 -15.09 5.71
N SER A 63 -30.37 -15.19 7.04
CA SER A 63 -31.41 -15.76 7.91
C SER A 63 -32.75 -15.04 7.73
N LEU A 64 -32.75 -13.71 7.66
CA LEU A 64 -33.97 -12.93 7.45
C LEU A 64 -34.58 -13.15 6.06
N SER A 65 -33.74 -13.27 5.02
CA SER A 65 -34.19 -13.63 3.66
C SER A 65 -34.83 -15.02 3.64
N ASP A 66 -34.22 -16.00 4.31
CA ASP A 66 -34.74 -17.37 4.37
C ASP A 66 -36.05 -17.48 5.14
N GLU A 67 -36.17 -16.73 6.25
CA GLU A 67 -37.34 -16.69 7.15
C GLU A 67 -38.59 -16.07 6.51
N ASP A 68 -38.45 -15.01 5.70
CA ASP A 68 -39.58 -14.27 5.13
C ASP A 68 -39.56 -14.28 3.59
N PRO A 69 -40.54 -14.92 2.93
CA PRO A 69 -40.66 -14.92 1.47
C PRO A 69 -40.70 -13.52 0.84
N ASP A 70 -41.19 -12.50 1.55
CA ASP A 70 -41.21 -11.12 1.06
C ASP A 70 -39.80 -10.53 0.92
N LEU A 71 -38.81 -11.06 1.66
CA LEU A 71 -37.42 -10.60 1.65
C LEU A 71 -36.53 -11.42 0.70
N ARG A 72 -36.98 -12.60 0.26
CA ARG A 72 -36.22 -13.47 -0.65
C ARG A 72 -35.88 -12.74 -1.94
N GLY A 73 -34.58 -12.69 -2.25
CA GLY A 73 -34.05 -11.98 -3.42
C GLY A 73 -34.03 -10.44 -3.29
N GLN A 74 -34.61 -9.88 -2.22
CA GLN A 74 -34.50 -8.45 -1.90
C GLN A 74 -33.42 -8.18 -0.85
N LEU A 75 -33.16 -9.15 0.04
CA LEU A 75 -32.20 -9.05 1.13
C LEU A 75 -31.12 -10.14 1.02
N GLU A 76 -30.21 -9.97 0.06
CA GLU A 76 -29.06 -10.87 -0.09
C GLU A 76 -27.73 -10.11 0.04
N PRO A 77 -26.72 -10.69 0.74
CA PRO A 77 -25.39 -10.11 0.74
C PRO A 77 -24.85 -9.95 -0.68
N ASP A 78 -24.33 -8.78 -0.97
CA ASP A 78 -23.74 -8.41 -2.26
C ASP A 78 -22.21 -8.25 -2.16
N GLU A 79 -21.59 -7.85 -3.28
CA GLU A 79 -20.14 -7.57 -3.33
C GLU A 79 -19.71 -6.54 -2.28
N PHE A 80 -20.54 -5.51 -2.03
CA PHE A 80 -20.25 -4.47 -1.06
C PHE A 80 -20.30 -5.01 0.38
N SER A 81 -21.29 -5.86 0.69
CA SER A 81 -21.47 -6.51 1.98
C SER A 81 -20.21 -7.28 2.37
N TYR A 82 -19.71 -8.11 1.44
CA TYR A 82 -18.51 -8.90 1.64
C TYR A 82 -17.23 -8.06 1.69
N ASN A 83 -17.08 -7.09 0.79
CA ASN A 83 -15.91 -6.21 0.78
C ASN A 83 -15.80 -5.39 2.07
N SER A 84 -16.93 -4.92 2.60
CA SER A 84 -17.00 -4.22 3.89
C SER A 84 -16.66 -5.14 5.06
N CYS A 85 -17.06 -6.41 5.01
CA CYS A 85 -16.68 -7.42 5.99
C CYS A 85 -15.17 -7.74 5.96
N ILE A 86 -14.58 -7.92 4.77
CA ILE A 86 -13.13 -8.08 4.59
C ILE A 86 -12.38 -6.88 5.17
N ASN A 87 -12.84 -5.67 4.87
CA ASN A 87 -12.25 -4.44 5.41
C ASN A 87 -12.40 -4.32 6.94
N SER A 88 -13.50 -4.84 7.49
CA SER A 88 -13.72 -4.91 8.95
C SER A 88 -12.69 -5.79 9.64
N HIS A 89 -12.42 -6.97 9.09
CA HIS A 89 -11.32 -7.81 9.56
C HIS A 89 -9.97 -7.11 9.40
N ALA A 90 -9.68 -6.57 8.21
CA ALA A 90 -8.42 -5.90 7.91
C ALA A 90 -8.11 -4.71 8.85
N ASN A 91 -9.14 -4.01 9.33
CA ASN A 91 -8.99 -2.87 10.23
C ASN A 91 -9.14 -3.20 11.73
N SER A 92 -9.47 -4.45 12.08
CA SER A 92 -9.78 -4.87 13.47
C SER A 92 -8.59 -4.81 14.44
N ARG A 93 -7.37 -4.43 13.99
CA ARG A 93 -6.13 -4.37 14.80
C ARG A 93 -5.77 -5.68 15.52
N GLN A 94 -6.44 -6.78 15.20
CA GLN A 94 -6.10 -8.10 15.71
C GLN A 94 -4.88 -8.66 14.99
N ARG A 95 -4.11 -9.51 15.67
CA ARG A 95 -2.93 -10.18 15.10
C ARG A 95 -3.27 -11.02 13.88
N ASP A 96 -4.42 -11.68 13.90
CA ASP A 96 -4.87 -12.60 12.84
C ASP A 96 -5.84 -11.96 11.85
N SER A 97 -5.98 -10.62 11.90
CA SER A 97 -6.86 -9.82 11.03
C SER A 97 -6.71 -10.15 9.54
N ALA A 98 -5.47 -10.30 9.06
CA ALA A 98 -5.20 -10.63 7.67
C ALA A 98 -5.64 -12.05 7.30
N SER A 99 -5.42 -13.03 8.18
CA SER A 99 -5.86 -14.42 8.00
C SER A 99 -7.39 -14.52 7.98
N LEU A 100 -8.07 -13.77 8.86
CA LEU A 100 -9.54 -13.74 8.89
C LEU A 100 -10.12 -13.07 7.63
N ALA A 101 -9.54 -11.96 7.19
CA ALA A 101 -9.90 -11.29 5.94
C ALA A 101 -9.74 -12.22 4.72
N GLU A 102 -8.65 -12.98 4.66
CA GLU A 102 -8.42 -13.99 3.63
C GLU A 102 -9.43 -15.15 3.73
N GLY A 103 -9.83 -15.54 4.94
CA GLY A 103 -10.87 -16.55 5.15
C GLY A 103 -12.23 -16.15 4.56
N VAL A 104 -12.61 -14.87 4.69
CA VAL A 104 -13.83 -14.33 4.04
C VAL A 104 -13.71 -14.42 2.51
N LEU A 105 -12.56 -14.02 1.95
CA LEU A 105 -12.30 -14.11 0.51
C LEU A 105 -12.42 -15.55 0.01
N LYS A 106 -11.84 -16.52 0.73
CA LYS A 106 -11.93 -17.95 0.39
C LYS A 106 -13.38 -18.44 0.36
N ARG A 107 -14.21 -18.01 1.32
CA ARG A 107 -15.65 -18.35 1.30
C ARG A 107 -16.41 -17.72 0.13
N MET A 108 -16.03 -16.53 -0.33
CA MET A 108 -16.61 -15.96 -1.56
C MET A 108 -16.27 -16.82 -2.79
N GLN A 109 -15.08 -17.43 -2.81
CA GLN A 109 -14.64 -18.31 -3.90
C GLN A 109 -15.38 -19.66 -3.89
N GLU A 110 -15.61 -20.23 -2.70
CA GLU A 110 -16.24 -21.54 -2.53
C GLU A 110 -17.77 -21.47 -2.58
N GLY A 111 -18.37 -20.38 -2.08
CA GLY A 111 -19.81 -20.25 -1.88
C GLY A 111 -20.64 -19.90 -3.11
N GLY A 112 -19.99 -19.56 -4.24
CA GLY A 112 -20.60 -19.39 -5.57
C GLY A 112 -21.65 -18.28 -5.75
N THR A 113 -22.17 -17.69 -4.68
CA THR A 113 -23.28 -16.71 -4.70
C THR A 113 -22.81 -15.30 -5.05
N VAL A 114 -21.69 -14.87 -4.46
CA VAL A 114 -21.08 -13.57 -4.73
C VAL A 114 -19.61 -13.80 -5.07
N PRO A 115 -19.21 -13.75 -6.36
CA PRO A 115 -17.82 -13.95 -6.73
C PRO A 115 -16.96 -12.79 -6.20
N PRO A 116 -15.71 -13.06 -5.79
CA PRO A 116 -14.79 -11.99 -5.42
C PRO A 116 -14.41 -11.16 -6.64
N ASN A 117 -14.16 -9.87 -6.41
CA ASN A 117 -13.71 -8.93 -7.43
C ASN A 117 -12.35 -8.31 -7.03
N SER A 118 -11.81 -7.40 -7.85
CA SER A 118 -10.54 -6.73 -7.55
C SER A 118 -10.52 -6.01 -6.19
N ILE A 119 -11.66 -5.51 -5.70
CA ILE A 119 -11.75 -4.85 -4.39
C ILE A 119 -11.56 -5.88 -3.27
N SER A 120 -12.16 -7.08 -3.40
CA SER A 120 -12.01 -8.17 -2.43
C SER A 120 -10.54 -8.59 -2.28
N TYR A 121 -9.86 -8.83 -3.41
CA TYR A 121 -8.43 -9.18 -3.43
C TYR A 121 -7.55 -8.07 -2.85
N ASN A 122 -7.72 -6.83 -3.33
CA ASN A 122 -6.91 -5.69 -2.88
C ASN A 122 -7.09 -5.42 -1.37
N SER A 123 -8.29 -5.65 -0.83
CA SER A 123 -8.55 -5.51 0.60
C SER A 123 -7.77 -6.54 1.43
N VAL A 124 -7.73 -7.81 0.99
CA VAL A 124 -6.92 -8.87 1.63
C VAL A 124 -5.43 -8.60 1.49
N LEU A 125 -4.96 -8.19 0.30
CA LEU A 125 -3.55 -7.85 0.05
C LEU A 125 -3.08 -6.69 0.96
N ASN A 126 -3.92 -5.67 1.10
CA ASN A 126 -3.68 -4.56 2.02
C ASN A 126 -3.65 -5.03 3.49
N ALA A 127 -4.54 -5.95 3.89
CA ALA A 127 -4.54 -6.54 5.22
C ALA A 127 -3.21 -7.28 5.51
N TRP A 128 -2.77 -8.13 4.59
CA TRP A 128 -1.48 -8.83 4.70
C TRP A 128 -0.30 -7.86 4.76
N SER A 129 -0.30 -6.78 3.96
CA SER A 129 0.79 -5.79 3.98
C SER A 129 0.96 -5.03 5.29
N LYS A 130 -0.09 -4.99 6.11
CA LYS A 130 -0.10 -4.37 7.44
C LYS A 130 0.13 -5.39 8.55
N SER A 131 0.09 -6.68 8.24
CA SER A 131 0.27 -7.75 9.21
C SER A 131 1.74 -7.82 9.66
N SER A 132 1.93 -8.08 10.95
CA SER A 132 3.26 -8.35 11.54
C SER A 132 3.56 -9.85 11.61
N LEU A 133 2.72 -10.70 11.04
CA LEU A 133 2.94 -12.15 11.01
C LEU A 133 4.15 -12.47 10.11
N PRO A 134 5.05 -13.40 10.50
CA PRO A 134 6.21 -13.77 9.68
C PRO A 134 5.82 -14.27 8.27
N VAL A 135 4.68 -14.96 8.16
CA VAL A 135 4.15 -15.49 6.91
C VAL A 135 3.46 -14.46 6.02
N ALA A 136 3.34 -13.20 6.48
CA ALA A 136 2.51 -12.20 5.82
C ALA A 136 2.93 -11.92 4.37
N ALA A 137 4.24 -11.86 4.12
CA ALA A 137 4.77 -11.62 2.78
C ALA A 137 4.47 -12.80 1.84
N ASP A 138 4.64 -14.04 2.31
CA ASP A 138 4.33 -15.25 1.52
C ASP A 138 2.83 -15.40 1.23
N ARG A 139 1.97 -15.07 2.21
CA ARG A 139 0.51 -15.06 1.99
C ARG A 139 0.08 -13.97 1.01
N ALA A 140 0.60 -12.75 1.15
CA ALA A 140 0.31 -11.66 0.22
C ALA A 140 0.68 -12.04 -1.24
N GLU A 141 1.85 -12.64 -1.43
CA GLU A 141 2.30 -13.11 -2.74
C GLU A 141 1.42 -14.24 -3.28
N ALA A 142 1.02 -15.20 -2.45
CA ALA A 142 0.13 -16.29 -2.85
C ALA A 142 -1.25 -15.77 -3.32
N VAL A 143 -1.81 -14.79 -2.61
CA VAL A 143 -3.09 -14.14 -2.99
C VAL A 143 -2.94 -13.40 -4.32
N LEU A 144 -1.85 -12.66 -4.52
CA LEU A 144 -1.57 -11.95 -5.78
C LEU A 144 -1.39 -12.92 -6.96
N LEU A 145 -0.61 -13.99 -6.77
CA LEU A 145 -0.41 -15.02 -7.79
C LEU A 145 -1.73 -15.69 -8.19
N HIS A 146 -2.62 -15.90 -7.22
CA HIS A 146 -3.94 -16.42 -7.51
C HIS A 146 -4.80 -15.41 -8.30
N MET A 147 -4.78 -14.13 -7.92
CA MET A 147 -5.45 -13.05 -8.65
C MET A 147 -4.98 -12.97 -10.11
N ILE A 148 -3.66 -13.05 -10.35
CA ILE A 148 -3.07 -13.04 -11.70
C ILE A 148 -3.51 -14.27 -12.51
N ARG A 149 -3.55 -15.46 -11.88
CA ARG A 149 -4.00 -16.68 -12.56
C ARG A 149 -5.46 -16.57 -13.01
N LEU A 150 -6.35 -16.05 -12.16
CA LEU A 150 -7.76 -15.85 -12.50
C LEU A 150 -7.94 -14.86 -13.65
N HIS A 151 -7.16 -13.78 -13.64
CA HIS A 151 -7.18 -12.80 -14.72
C HIS A 151 -6.70 -13.39 -16.04
N LYS A 152 -5.54 -14.08 -16.04
CA LYS A 152 -4.97 -14.70 -17.24
C LYS A 152 -5.83 -15.82 -17.83
N SER A 153 -6.51 -16.60 -16.99
CA SER A 153 -7.38 -17.69 -17.44
C SER A 153 -8.77 -17.22 -17.88
N GLY A 154 -9.15 -15.96 -17.60
CA GLY A 154 -10.50 -15.46 -17.84
C GLY A 154 -11.58 -16.11 -16.96
N GLN A 155 -11.20 -16.86 -15.92
CA GLN A 155 -12.16 -17.58 -15.06
C GLN A 155 -13.06 -16.64 -14.27
N ASN A 156 -12.59 -15.42 -13.96
CA ASN A 156 -13.40 -14.39 -13.30
C ASN A 156 -13.14 -13.02 -13.94
N PRO A 157 -14.08 -12.48 -14.74
CA PRO A 157 -13.91 -11.21 -15.44
C PRO A 157 -13.90 -9.99 -14.50
N HIS A 158 -14.37 -10.13 -13.27
CA HIS A 158 -14.38 -9.07 -12.26
C HIS A 158 -13.05 -8.95 -11.50
N VAL A 159 -12.07 -9.80 -11.82
CA VAL A 159 -10.73 -9.81 -11.22
C VAL A 159 -9.71 -9.32 -12.25
N ARG A 160 -9.21 -8.12 -12.00
CA ARG A 160 -8.15 -7.48 -12.78
C ARG A 160 -7.07 -6.94 -11.84
N PRO A 161 -5.82 -7.45 -11.93
CA PRO A 161 -4.72 -6.95 -11.13
C PRO A 161 -4.35 -5.53 -11.59
N SER A 162 -3.80 -4.75 -10.67
CA SER A 162 -3.28 -3.42 -10.96
C SER A 162 -2.07 -3.13 -10.07
N VAL A 163 -1.41 -1.99 -10.24
CA VAL A 163 -0.38 -1.49 -9.33
C VAL A 163 -0.85 -1.54 -7.86
N PHE A 164 -2.15 -1.32 -7.59
CA PHE A 164 -2.74 -1.42 -6.26
C PHE A 164 -2.76 -2.86 -5.69
N SER A 165 -2.73 -3.88 -6.54
CA SER A 165 -2.59 -5.29 -6.14
C SER A 165 -1.14 -5.66 -5.86
N PHE A 166 -0.20 -5.18 -6.67
CA PHE A 166 1.22 -5.52 -6.52
C PHE A 166 1.90 -4.75 -5.38
N SER A 167 1.56 -3.47 -5.20
CA SER A 167 2.20 -2.57 -4.22
C SER A 167 2.14 -3.08 -2.77
N PRO A 168 1.00 -3.60 -2.25
CA PRO A 168 0.94 -4.18 -0.90
C PRO A 168 1.88 -5.37 -0.73
N VAL A 169 2.02 -6.23 -1.74
CA VAL A 169 2.92 -7.40 -1.70
C VAL A 169 4.38 -6.97 -1.62
N MET A 170 4.79 -6.01 -2.47
CA MET A 170 6.14 -5.45 -2.44
C MET A 170 6.47 -4.83 -1.09
N ASN A 171 5.53 -4.08 -0.52
CA ASN A 171 5.70 -3.46 0.80
C ASN A 171 5.79 -4.49 1.93
N ALA A 172 4.97 -5.55 1.89
CA ALA A 172 5.02 -6.66 2.84
C ALA A 172 6.40 -7.35 2.80
N ARG A 173 6.89 -7.66 1.60
CA ARG A 173 8.21 -8.26 1.36
C ARG A 173 9.35 -7.36 1.83
N ALA A 174 9.35 -6.10 1.43
CA ALA A 174 10.40 -5.15 1.79
C ALA A 174 10.59 -4.98 3.30
N ARG A 175 9.50 -5.13 4.07
CA ARG A 175 9.48 -5.00 5.53
C ARG A 175 9.74 -6.32 6.26
N SER A 176 9.87 -7.44 5.55
CA SER A 176 10.23 -8.71 6.17
C SER A 176 11.58 -8.60 6.87
N ARG A 177 11.62 -9.04 8.13
CA ARG A 177 12.83 -9.06 8.96
C ARG A 177 13.56 -10.40 8.94
N THR A 178 12.89 -11.44 8.44
CA THR A 178 13.37 -12.83 8.49
C THR A 178 13.75 -13.37 7.12
N ASP A 179 13.44 -12.65 6.04
CA ASP A 179 13.71 -13.08 4.66
C ASP A 179 14.98 -12.40 4.13
N PRO A 180 16.14 -13.09 4.09
CA PRO A 180 17.38 -12.54 3.53
C PRO A 180 17.28 -12.29 2.03
N THR A 181 16.33 -12.94 1.35
CA THR A 181 16.11 -12.82 -0.10
C THR A 181 15.10 -11.73 -0.46
N LYS A 182 14.61 -10.95 0.52
CA LYS A 182 13.52 -9.99 0.32
C LYS A 182 13.78 -8.98 -0.79
N ALA A 183 15.02 -8.56 -1.00
CA ALA A 183 15.37 -7.60 -2.05
C ALA A 183 15.12 -8.21 -3.43
N ARG A 184 15.64 -9.42 -3.67
CA ARG A 184 15.44 -10.19 -4.89
C ARG A 184 13.96 -10.52 -5.12
N ARG A 185 13.28 -11.07 -4.10
CA ARG A 185 11.85 -11.43 -4.22
C ARG A 185 10.95 -10.22 -4.46
N THR A 186 11.25 -9.06 -3.85
CA THR A 186 10.50 -7.82 -4.14
C THR A 186 10.71 -7.38 -5.59
N ARG A 187 11.93 -7.52 -6.12
CA ARG A 187 12.22 -7.28 -7.54
C ARG A 187 11.48 -8.28 -8.45
N ASP A 188 11.39 -9.55 -8.08
CA ASP A 188 10.65 -10.54 -8.86
C ASP A 188 9.16 -10.18 -8.99
N VAL A 189 8.54 -9.68 -7.91
CA VAL A 189 7.16 -9.15 -7.93
C VAL A 189 7.05 -7.92 -8.85
N LEU A 190 8.07 -7.06 -8.89
CA LEU A 190 8.11 -5.90 -9.81
C LEU A 190 8.25 -6.32 -11.27
N ARG A 191 9.10 -7.32 -11.55
CA ARG A 191 9.23 -7.89 -12.89
C ARG A 191 7.93 -8.54 -13.33
N MET A 192 7.22 -9.22 -12.42
CA MET A 192 5.91 -9.77 -12.71
C MET A 192 4.88 -8.69 -13.07
N LEU A 193 4.88 -7.54 -12.40
CA LEU A 193 4.05 -6.40 -12.79
C LEU A 193 4.39 -5.93 -14.20
N ALA A 194 5.69 -5.76 -14.50
CA ALA A 194 6.16 -5.36 -15.83
C ALA A 194 5.74 -6.39 -16.89
N GLU A 195 5.89 -7.69 -16.65
CA GLU A 195 5.48 -8.76 -17.56
C GLU A 195 3.98 -8.73 -17.85
N VAL A 196 3.13 -8.50 -16.83
CA VAL A 196 1.68 -8.39 -17.03
C VAL A 196 1.32 -7.11 -17.80
N TYR A 197 2.02 -6.00 -17.55
CA TYR A 197 1.84 -4.75 -18.30
C TYR A 197 2.27 -4.89 -19.77
N GLU A 198 3.42 -5.52 -20.04
CA GLU A 198 3.87 -5.78 -21.41
C GLU A 198 2.92 -6.71 -22.15
N ALA A 199 2.41 -7.76 -21.50
CA ALA A 199 1.42 -8.66 -22.07
C ALA A 199 0.10 -7.96 -22.41
N SER A 200 -0.22 -6.83 -21.77
CA SER A 200 -1.36 -5.96 -22.13
C SER A 200 -1.11 -5.08 -23.37
N GLY A 201 0.06 -5.21 -24.01
CA GLY A 201 0.49 -4.32 -25.10
C GLY A 201 0.80 -2.89 -24.62
N ARG A 202 1.13 -2.72 -23.34
CA ARG A 202 1.34 -1.40 -22.69
C ARG A 202 0.12 -0.47 -22.81
N THR A 203 -1.09 -1.02 -22.83
CA THR A 203 -2.34 -0.25 -22.95
C THR A 203 -3.06 -0.08 -21.61
N ASP A 204 -2.73 -0.94 -20.63
CA ASP A 204 -3.36 -0.92 -19.32
C ASP A 204 -2.58 -0.04 -18.33
N ASP A 205 -2.94 1.24 -18.26
CA ASP A 205 -2.30 2.19 -17.34
C ASP A 205 -2.42 1.80 -15.87
N ASP A 206 -3.43 1.00 -15.48
CA ASP A 206 -3.56 0.50 -14.11
C ASP A 206 -2.45 -0.52 -13.76
N LEU A 207 -1.82 -1.13 -14.76
CA LEU A 207 -0.70 -2.06 -14.62
C LEU A 207 0.67 -1.42 -14.83
N ARG A 208 0.74 -0.17 -15.28
CA ARG A 208 1.99 0.49 -15.61
C ARG A 208 2.90 0.61 -14.36
N PRO A 209 4.10 0.00 -14.35
CA PRO A 209 5.06 0.20 -13.26
C PRO A 209 5.38 1.68 -13.05
N ASN A 210 5.42 2.14 -11.81
CA ASN A 210 5.67 3.53 -11.47
C ASN A 210 6.79 3.67 -10.42
N SER A 211 7.18 4.90 -10.10
CA SER A 211 8.29 5.15 -9.18
C SER A 211 8.05 4.59 -7.78
N PHE A 212 6.80 4.43 -7.34
CA PHE A 212 6.49 3.78 -6.07
C PHE A 212 6.90 2.30 -6.08
N CYS A 213 6.61 1.56 -7.16
CA CYS A 213 6.95 0.13 -7.27
C CYS A 213 8.48 -0.07 -7.29
N TYR A 214 9.21 0.71 -8.10
CA TYR A 214 10.67 0.67 -8.12
C TYR A 214 11.27 1.06 -6.76
N ASN A 215 10.79 2.14 -6.14
CA ASN A 215 11.26 2.57 -4.82
C ASN A 215 10.94 1.55 -3.72
N ALA A 216 9.87 0.76 -3.83
CA ALA A 216 9.58 -0.34 -2.91
C ALA A 216 10.65 -1.46 -3.01
N ALA A 217 11.01 -1.86 -4.23
CA ALA A 217 12.08 -2.83 -4.48
C ALA A 217 13.46 -2.33 -4.01
N LEU A 218 13.79 -1.05 -4.26
CA LEU A 218 15.01 -0.43 -3.75
C LEU A 218 15.03 -0.37 -2.21
N ASN A 219 13.90 -0.03 -1.58
CA ASN A 219 13.80 -0.01 -0.12
C ASN A 219 13.98 -1.40 0.48
N ALA A 220 13.52 -2.47 -0.18
CA ALA A 220 13.75 -3.84 0.28
C ALA A 220 15.26 -4.12 0.43
N ALA A 221 16.08 -3.71 -0.54
CA ALA A 221 17.54 -3.81 -0.45
C ALA A 221 18.13 -2.91 0.64
N ALA A 222 17.64 -1.66 0.77
CA ALA A 222 18.13 -0.73 1.80
C ALA A 222 17.94 -1.26 3.23
N PHE A 223 16.91 -2.10 3.45
CA PHE A 223 16.61 -2.74 4.73
C PHE A 223 17.26 -4.13 4.91
N SER A 224 18.15 -4.55 4.02
CA SER A 224 18.92 -5.79 4.15
C SER A 224 20.24 -5.63 4.94
N ALA A 225 20.39 -4.47 5.61
CA ALA A 225 21.42 -4.11 6.59
C ALA A 225 21.96 -5.26 7.45
N ASP A 226 20.99 -5.91 8.10
CA ASP A 226 21.25 -6.76 9.26
C ASP A 226 21.49 -8.24 8.86
N PHE A 227 21.51 -8.56 7.57
CA PHE A 227 21.80 -9.91 7.08
C PHE A 227 23.30 -10.14 6.83
N ASP A 228 23.66 -11.39 6.57
CA ASP A 228 25.04 -11.79 6.26
C ASP A 228 25.58 -11.13 4.97
N GLU A 229 26.88 -11.29 4.74
CA GLU A 229 27.57 -10.70 3.58
C GLU A 229 27.00 -11.20 2.23
N GLU A 230 26.55 -12.45 2.16
CA GLU A 230 25.99 -13.02 0.94
C GLU A 230 24.64 -12.36 0.59
N ALA A 231 23.74 -12.28 1.58
CA ALA A 231 22.46 -11.61 1.46
C ALA A 231 22.62 -10.10 1.17
N ARG A 232 23.63 -9.44 1.77
CA ARG A 232 23.93 -8.02 1.45
C ARG A 232 24.42 -7.84 0.02
N ARG A 233 25.24 -8.76 -0.51
CA ARG A 233 25.67 -8.74 -1.92
C ARG A 233 24.50 -8.99 -2.87
N ASP A 234 23.64 -9.95 -2.58
CA ASP A 234 22.43 -10.22 -3.38
C ASP A 234 21.45 -9.04 -3.36
N ALA A 235 21.28 -8.40 -2.21
CA ALA A 235 20.48 -7.19 -2.08
C ALA A 235 21.05 -6.00 -2.87
N LEU A 236 22.38 -5.79 -2.83
CA LEU A 236 23.04 -4.75 -3.61
C LEU A 236 22.90 -5.01 -5.11
N LYS A 237 23.10 -6.26 -5.56
CA LYS A 237 22.90 -6.66 -6.96
C LYS A 237 21.46 -6.40 -7.40
N SER A 238 20.49 -6.84 -6.61
CA SER A 238 19.06 -6.61 -6.87
C SER A 238 18.73 -5.12 -6.98
N ALA A 239 19.33 -4.28 -6.15
CA ALA A 239 19.13 -2.83 -6.20
C ALA A 239 19.70 -2.18 -7.47
N VAL A 240 20.93 -2.56 -7.86
CA VAL A 240 21.55 -2.07 -9.10
C VAL A 240 20.71 -2.46 -10.30
N GLU A 241 20.34 -3.73 -10.42
CA GLU A 241 19.48 -4.22 -11.51
C GLU A 241 18.13 -3.49 -11.54
N THR A 242 17.49 -3.30 -10.37
CA THR A 242 16.22 -2.55 -10.28
C THR A 242 16.35 -1.12 -10.77
N PHE A 243 17.44 -0.43 -10.41
CA PHE A 243 17.67 0.96 -10.81
C PHE A 243 18.00 1.07 -12.31
N GLU A 244 18.73 0.11 -12.86
CA GLU A 244 19.01 0.01 -14.29
C GLU A 244 17.74 -0.29 -15.09
N ASP A 245 16.92 -1.24 -14.63
CA ASP A 245 15.61 -1.56 -15.21
C ASP A 245 14.71 -0.30 -15.24
N MET A 246 14.64 0.47 -14.14
CA MET A 246 13.88 1.73 -14.07
C MET A 246 14.29 2.72 -15.18
N ARG A 247 15.58 2.79 -15.48
CA ARG A 247 16.12 3.72 -16.49
C ARG A 247 15.94 3.20 -17.91
N ARG A 248 16.01 1.88 -18.10
CA ARG A 248 15.96 1.24 -19.42
C ARG A 248 14.53 1.06 -19.92
N ASP A 249 13.63 0.62 -19.04
CA ASP A 249 12.32 0.11 -19.47
C ASP A 249 11.36 1.26 -19.87
N GLY A 250 11.63 2.48 -19.41
CA GLY A 250 10.91 3.69 -19.82
C GLY A 250 9.51 3.84 -19.21
N TYR A 251 9.13 2.99 -18.23
CA TYR A 251 7.84 3.11 -17.55
C TYR A 251 7.75 4.39 -16.71
N CYS A 252 8.83 4.72 -16.01
CA CYS A 252 9.00 5.93 -15.21
C CYS A 252 10.48 6.30 -15.09
N ALA A 253 10.79 7.60 -14.93
CA ALA A 253 12.16 8.05 -14.71
C ALA A 253 12.53 8.03 -13.21
N PRO A 254 13.80 7.78 -12.85
CA PRO A 254 14.28 7.95 -11.48
C PRO A 254 13.97 9.35 -10.94
N ASP A 255 13.50 9.40 -9.69
CA ASP A 255 13.25 10.65 -8.98
C ASP A 255 14.23 10.84 -7.82
N SER A 256 14.11 11.97 -7.11
CA SER A 256 14.93 12.27 -5.94
C SER A 256 14.88 11.16 -4.88
N VAL A 257 13.74 10.47 -4.74
CA VAL A 257 13.59 9.35 -3.79
C VAL A 257 14.34 8.12 -4.30
N SER A 258 14.30 7.83 -5.60
CA SER A 258 15.07 6.73 -6.21
C SER A 258 16.58 6.91 -5.99
N TYR A 259 17.12 8.10 -6.28
CA TYR A 259 18.53 8.41 -6.06
C TYR A 259 18.92 8.39 -4.57
N GLY A 260 18.10 9.02 -3.72
CA GLY A 260 18.32 9.01 -2.27
C GLY A 260 18.32 7.59 -1.70
N THR A 261 17.43 6.73 -2.20
CA THR A 261 17.37 5.31 -1.77
C THR A 261 18.58 4.53 -2.27
N MET A 262 19.05 4.74 -3.50
CA MET A 262 20.30 4.13 -3.99
C MET A 262 21.52 4.55 -3.15
N LEU A 263 21.63 5.83 -2.79
CA LEU A 263 22.72 6.29 -1.91
C LEU A 263 22.62 5.67 -0.51
N LYS A 264 21.41 5.54 0.03
CA LYS A 264 21.17 4.82 1.28
C LYS A 264 21.60 3.35 1.19
N ILE A 265 21.28 2.67 0.09
CA ILE A 265 21.72 1.28 -0.16
C ILE A 265 23.25 1.21 -0.16
N VAL A 266 23.92 2.09 -0.90
CA VAL A 266 25.40 2.16 -0.92
C VAL A 266 25.96 2.41 0.49
N ALA A 267 25.34 3.32 1.25
CA ALA A 267 25.79 3.65 2.60
C ALA A 267 25.62 2.48 3.60
N ASN A 268 24.56 1.69 3.44
CA ASN A 268 24.18 0.60 4.33
C ASN A 268 24.85 -0.73 3.97
N LEU A 269 24.97 -1.08 2.68
CA LEU A 269 25.38 -2.42 2.24
C LEU A 269 26.87 -2.54 1.92
N MET A 270 27.56 -1.44 1.62
CA MET A 270 28.96 -1.46 1.20
C MET A 270 29.88 -0.95 2.32
N PRO A 271 31.03 -1.60 2.59
CA PRO A 271 32.03 -1.05 3.50
C PRO A 271 32.61 0.27 2.97
N MET A 272 33.09 1.13 3.88
CA MET A 272 33.75 2.38 3.50
C MET A 272 35.03 2.08 2.70
N GLY A 273 35.17 2.69 1.52
CA GLY A 273 36.31 2.45 0.64
C GLY A 273 36.13 3.11 -0.73
N GLU A 274 37.10 2.88 -1.62
CA GLU A 274 37.13 3.51 -2.94
C GLU A 274 35.94 3.10 -3.82
N VAL A 275 35.57 1.81 -3.83
CA VAL A 275 34.47 1.29 -4.66
C VAL A 275 33.13 1.92 -4.26
N ARG A 276 32.83 1.94 -2.95
CA ARG A 276 31.65 2.61 -2.39
C ARG A 276 31.63 4.10 -2.74
N THR A 277 32.76 4.78 -2.54
CA THR A 277 32.88 6.23 -2.81
C THR A 277 32.65 6.54 -4.29
N ARG A 278 33.22 5.73 -5.19
CA ARG A 278 33.06 5.86 -6.64
C ARG A 278 31.60 5.66 -7.05
N MET A 279 30.95 4.62 -6.55
CA MET A 279 29.54 4.34 -6.84
C MET A 279 28.62 5.46 -6.36
N ALA A 280 28.78 5.92 -5.10
CA ALA A 280 28.01 7.03 -4.57
C ALA A 280 28.23 8.34 -5.35
N THR A 281 29.47 8.59 -5.77
CA THR A 281 29.82 9.76 -6.59
C THR A 281 29.11 9.73 -7.94
N GLN A 282 29.18 8.61 -8.66
CA GLN A 282 28.51 8.45 -9.95
C GLN A 282 26.99 8.58 -9.84
N MET A 283 26.39 8.03 -8.78
CA MET A 283 24.95 8.18 -8.54
C MET A 283 24.58 9.65 -8.29
N PHE A 284 25.38 10.36 -7.49
CA PHE A 284 25.15 11.78 -7.21
C PHE A 284 25.34 12.68 -8.44
N GLU A 285 26.37 12.45 -9.24
CA GLU A 285 26.63 13.24 -10.45
C GLU A 285 25.47 13.12 -11.44
N ARG A 286 24.96 11.90 -11.64
CA ARG A 286 23.75 11.68 -12.45
C ARG A 286 22.52 12.36 -11.85
N CYS A 287 22.28 12.18 -10.54
CA CYS A 287 21.18 12.83 -9.82
C CYS A 287 21.21 14.36 -10.02
N ARG A 288 22.40 14.94 -9.99
CA ARG A 288 22.66 16.36 -10.22
C ARG A 288 22.36 16.78 -11.66
N GLU A 289 22.82 16.03 -12.64
CA GLU A 289 22.55 16.29 -14.07
C GLU A 289 21.05 16.26 -14.36
N GLU A 290 20.36 15.28 -13.79
CA GLU A 290 18.90 15.11 -13.90
C GLU A 290 18.11 16.09 -13.02
N GLY A 291 18.77 16.93 -12.22
CA GLY A 291 18.12 17.95 -11.38
C GLY A 291 17.27 17.39 -10.24
N GLN A 292 17.64 16.22 -9.71
CA GLN A 292 16.90 15.45 -8.70
C GLN A 292 17.52 15.53 -7.28
N VAL A 293 18.42 16.48 -7.02
CA VAL A 293 19.14 16.57 -5.74
C VAL A 293 18.24 17.14 -4.64
N GLY A 294 17.57 16.26 -3.90
CA GLY A 294 16.74 16.61 -2.75
C GLY A 294 17.47 16.43 -1.41
N GLU A 295 16.75 16.68 -0.32
CA GLU A 295 17.31 16.61 1.04
C GLU A 295 17.79 15.19 1.39
N MET A 296 17.01 14.18 1.00
CA MET A 296 17.39 12.77 1.19
C MET A 296 18.69 12.44 0.45
N VAL A 297 18.88 12.94 -0.78
CA VAL A 297 20.09 12.72 -1.57
C VAL A 297 21.30 13.30 -0.86
N LEU A 298 21.22 14.54 -0.35
CA LEU A 298 22.32 15.18 0.39
C LEU A 298 22.67 14.42 1.67
N ASN A 299 21.66 14.08 2.48
CA ASN A 299 21.85 13.39 3.75
C ASN A 299 22.50 12.00 3.55
N GLU A 300 22.02 11.24 2.56
CA GLU A 300 22.55 9.90 2.29
C GLU A 300 23.89 9.94 1.56
N LEU A 301 24.16 10.94 0.71
CA LEU A 301 25.51 11.14 0.14
C LEU A 301 26.54 11.39 1.25
N ALA A 302 26.23 12.27 2.22
CA ALA A 302 27.12 12.56 3.34
C ALA A 302 27.46 11.33 4.17
N ARG A 303 26.55 10.36 4.25
CA ARG A 303 26.81 9.05 4.85
C ARG A 303 27.60 8.12 3.92
N ALA A 304 27.35 8.18 2.63
CA ALA A 304 27.92 7.26 1.64
C ALA A 304 29.40 7.53 1.32
N VAL A 305 29.90 8.76 1.47
CA VAL A 305 31.28 9.13 1.08
C VAL A 305 32.07 9.79 2.23
N PRO A 306 33.42 9.75 2.20
CA PRO A 306 34.25 10.53 3.13
C PRO A 306 33.97 12.03 3.03
N LYS A 307 34.14 12.77 4.14
CA LYS A 307 33.91 14.22 4.21
C LYS A 307 34.60 15.00 3.09
N ARG A 308 35.87 14.68 2.79
CA ARG A 308 36.63 15.33 1.70
C ARG A 308 35.95 15.16 0.33
N SER A 309 35.39 13.99 0.05
CA SER A 309 34.65 13.72 -1.18
C SER A 309 33.33 14.48 -1.21
N PHE A 310 32.58 14.49 -0.11
CA PHE A 310 31.36 15.29 0.00
C PHE A 310 31.64 16.79 -0.23
N ASP A 311 32.69 17.32 0.39
CA ASP A 311 33.09 18.72 0.24
C ASP A 311 33.46 19.06 -1.21
N ASN A 312 34.12 18.15 -1.92
CA ASN A 312 34.45 18.32 -3.33
C ASN A 312 33.23 18.26 -4.25
N LEU A 313 32.28 17.37 -3.94
CA LEU A 313 31.08 17.17 -4.76
C LEU A 313 30.06 18.28 -4.59
N VAL A 314 29.88 18.76 -3.35
CA VAL A 314 28.83 19.68 -2.94
C VAL A 314 29.41 21.00 -2.42
N ALA A 315 30.14 20.98 -1.30
CA ALA A 315 30.44 22.20 -0.53
C ALA A 315 31.30 23.24 -1.26
N ARG A 316 32.30 22.81 -2.05
CA ARG A 316 33.13 23.73 -2.85
C ARG A 316 32.37 24.39 -3.99
N ARG A 317 31.27 23.78 -4.43
CA ARG A 317 30.44 24.25 -5.54
C ARG A 317 29.27 25.12 -5.06
N VAL A 318 28.94 25.08 -3.77
CA VAL A 318 27.95 25.94 -3.12
C VAL A 318 28.67 27.15 -2.51
N ARG A 319 28.49 28.35 -3.10
CA ARG A 319 29.20 29.58 -2.68
C ARG A 319 28.84 29.96 -1.24
N GLY A 320 29.85 30.30 -0.42
CA GLY A 320 29.68 31.18 0.74
C GLY A 320 29.39 30.56 2.12
N ARG A 321 29.30 29.23 2.28
CA ARG A 321 29.05 28.59 3.59
C ARG A 321 30.02 27.46 3.91
N ARG A 322 31.25 27.80 4.33
CA ARG A 322 32.16 26.80 4.95
C ARG A 322 31.74 26.59 6.40
N GLY A 323 31.42 25.34 6.77
CA GLY A 323 31.16 24.95 8.17
C GLY A 323 29.69 24.92 8.61
N LEU A 324 28.73 25.25 7.75
CA LEU A 324 27.29 25.12 8.02
C LEU A 324 26.70 23.88 7.34
N ARG A 325 25.62 23.33 7.90
CA ARG A 325 24.83 22.25 7.28
C ARG A 325 24.26 22.78 5.96
N ILE A 326 24.59 22.11 4.85
CA ILE A 326 24.08 22.46 3.50
C ILE A 326 22.65 21.93 3.39
N GLU A 327 21.73 22.80 3.02
CA GLU A 327 20.33 22.45 2.78
C GLU A 327 19.98 22.57 1.29
N THR A 328 18.85 21.99 0.88
CA THR A 328 18.39 22.03 -0.52
C THR A 328 18.23 23.44 -1.05
N ARG A 329 17.77 24.38 -0.21
CA ARG A 329 17.65 25.81 -0.55
C ARG A 329 18.99 26.50 -0.87
N ASP A 330 20.10 25.91 -0.44
CA ASP A 330 21.44 26.44 -0.70
C ASP A 330 22.02 25.92 -2.03
N LEU A 331 21.35 24.96 -2.69
CA LEU A 331 21.84 24.35 -3.92
C LEU A 331 21.48 25.17 -5.17
N PRO A 332 22.30 25.09 -6.24
CA PRO A 332 21.94 25.64 -7.55
C PRO A 332 20.59 25.09 -8.03
N ARG A 333 19.76 25.96 -8.61
CA ARG A 333 18.42 25.57 -9.11
C ARG A 333 18.48 24.46 -10.16
N GLU A 334 19.55 24.38 -10.96
CA GLU A 334 19.74 23.29 -11.91
C GLU A 334 19.86 21.90 -11.26
N TRP A 335 20.30 21.82 -9.99
CA TRP A 335 20.43 20.57 -9.25
C TRP A 335 19.10 20.14 -8.63
N THR A 336 18.19 21.08 -8.41
CA THR A 336 16.92 20.87 -7.69
C THR A 336 15.68 21.02 -8.58
N ARG A 337 15.85 21.41 -9.86
CA ARG A 337 14.77 21.77 -10.80
C ARG A 337 13.65 20.74 -10.95
N ASN A 338 13.95 19.46 -10.74
CA ASN A 338 12.99 18.36 -10.88
C ASN A 338 12.61 17.71 -9.54
N VAL A 339 13.13 18.24 -8.42
CA VAL A 339 12.76 17.79 -7.08
C VAL A 339 11.35 18.25 -6.77
N ARG A 340 10.43 17.29 -6.65
CA ARG A 340 9.09 17.55 -6.14
C ARG A 340 9.17 17.60 -4.61
N GLU A 341 9.22 18.80 -4.04
CA GLU A 341 9.13 18.98 -2.59
C GLU A 341 7.83 18.33 -2.05
N ARG A 342 7.89 17.70 -0.88
CA ARG A 342 6.69 17.24 -0.15
C ARG A 342 5.90 18.44 0.40
N GLY A 343 5.36 19.28 -0.47
CA GLY A 343 4.28 20.20 -0.16
C GLY A 343 2.95 19.44 -0.16
N THR A 344 2.19 19.56 0.93
CA THR A 344 0.76 19.19 1.08
C THR A 344 0.36 17.70 1.14
N TYR A 345 0.71 17.01 2.23
CA TYR A 345 -0.17 16.00 2.85
C TYR A 345 -0.45 16.27 4.35
N LEU A 346 -0.08 17.46 4.84
CA LEU A 346 -0.40 17.97 6.18
C LEU A 346 -1.25 19.25 6.07
N GLY A 347 -2.42 19.11 5.46
CA GLY A 347 -3.45 20.15 5.33
C GLY A 347 -4.73 19.83 6.10
N ARG A 348 -4.61 19.23 7.30
CA ARG A 348 -5.66 19.23 8.34
C ARG A 348 -5.04 19.62 9.67
N ARG A 349 -4.42 20.80 9.71
CA ARG A 349 -4.28 21.53 10.98
C ARG A 349 -5.57 22.31 11.19
N LYS A 350 -6.23 22.00 12.31
CA LYS A 350 -7.34 22.74 12.91
C LYS A 350 -7.17 24.24 12.66
N LYS A 351 -8.20 24.91 12.11
CA LYS A 351 -8.40 26.33 12.31
C LYS A 351 -8.47 26.56 13.82
N VAL A 352 -7.38 27.01 14.42
CA VAL A 352 -7.44 27.72 15.69
C VAL A 352 -8.08 29.06 15.34
N LYS A 353 -9.28 29.29 15.88
CA LYS A 353 -9.92 30.59 15.84
C LYS A 353 -9.09 31.51 16.72
N ASP A 354 -8.28 32.37 16.11
CA ASP A 354 -7.84 33.59 16.77
C ASP A 354 -9.05 34.52 16.85
N GLY A 355 -9.70 34.49 18.03
CA GLY A 355 -10.66 35.52 18.42
C GLY A 355 -9.87 36.77 18.80
N ASN A 356 -9.95 37.78 17.93
CA ASN A 356 -9.49 39.12 18.25
C ASN A 356 -10.44 39.72 19.31
N PRO A 357 -9.96 40.27 20.43
CA PRO A 357 -10.80 40.97 21.38
C PRO A 357 -11.09 42.38 20.85
N THR A 358 -12.36 42.67 20.56
CA THR A 358 -12.82 44.04 20.33
C THR A 358 -12.79 44.81 21.65
N ARG A 359 -11.89 45.77 21.75
CA ARG A 359 -12.05 47.00 22.53
C ARG A 359 -12.63 48.05 21.57
N ASP A 360 -13.88 48.42 21.79
CA ASP A 360 -14.33 49.76 22.18
C ASP A 360 -15.86 49.79 22.27
#